data_AF-A0AAW6ATS5-F1
#
_entry.id   AF-A0AAW6ATS5-F1
#
_cell.length_a   1.000
_cell.length_b   1.000
_cell.length_c   1.000
_cell.angle_alpha   90.00
_cell.angle_beta   90.00
_cell.angle_gamma   90.00
#
_symmetry.space_group_name_H-M   'P 1'
#
loop_
_entity.id
_entity.type
_entity.pdbx_description
1 polymer ?
#
loop_
_entity_poly.entity_id
_entity_poly.type
_entity_poly.pdbx_seq_one_letter_code
_entity_poly.pdbx_strand_id
1 'polypeptide(L)'
;MNDFEIFTCSVYNALGVGHNNAQTRRELCKKLQCGDRTLRKAIEALRRDYAILSRDDGQGYYLPETTEEGQEETKQWLKRQNSRISSIKTAQAGAMKFAGQRRGVKRHKKDVPGQIAMFGTGRVV
;
A
#
# COMPACT_ATOMS: atom_id res chain seq x y z
N MET A 1 -29.32 0.53 5.98
CA MET A 1 -28.11 0.72 5.16
C MET A 1 -27.72 2.19 5.29
N ASN A 2 -26.50 2.48 5.73
CA ASN A 2 -26.04 3.87 5.84
C ASN A 2 -25.53 4.39 4.48
N ASP A 3 -25.40 5.71 4.33
CA ASP A 3 -24.98 6.34 3.07
C ASP A 3 -23.62 5.84 2.58
N PHE A 4 -22.72 5.47 3.51
CA PHE A 4 -21.41 4.95 3.17
C PHE A 4 -21.50 3.53 2.62
N GLU A 5 -22.35 2.67 3.17
CA GLU A 5 -22.61 1.32 2.64
C GLU A 5 -23.19 1.40 1.22
N ILE A 6 -24.18 2.27 0.99
CA ILE A 6 -24.73 2.51 -0.35
C ILE A 6 -23.61 2.95 -1.30
N PHE A 7 -22.75 3.87 -0.85
CA PHE A 7 -21.59 4.32 -1.64
C PHE A 7 -20.60 3.18 -1.93
N THR A 8 -20.32 2.28 -0.97
CA THR A 8 -19.45 1.12 -1.22
C THR A 8 -20.02 0.19 -2.28
N CYS A 9 -21.35 -0.03 -2.32
CA CYS A 9 -21.99 -0.77 -3.39
C CYS A 9 -21.79 -0.08 -4.75
N SER A 10 -21.94 1.25 -4.82
CA SER A 10 -21.67 2.02 -6.04
C SER A 10 -20.21 1.92 -6.49
N VAL A 11 -19.25 1.90 -5.56
CA VAL A 11 -17.83 1.68 -5.87
C VAL A 11 -17.61 0.27 -6.44
N TYR A 12 -18.16 -0.76 -5.80
CA TYR A 12 -18.03 -2.14 -6.28
C TYR A 12 -18.58 -2.29 -7.70
N ASN A 13 -19.79 -1.79 -7.95
CA ASN A 13 -20.45 -1.83 -9.26
C ASN A 13 -19.73 -0.98 -10.33
N ALA A 14 -18.86 -0.05 -9.92
CA ALA A 14 -18.08 0.71 -10.87
C ALA A 14 -16.89 -0.07 -11.44
N LEU A 15 -16.34 -1.04 -10.67
CA LEU A 15 -15.13 -1.78 -11.03
C LEU A 15 -15.37 -2.74 -12.20
N GLY A 16 -14.38 -2.83 -13.10
CA GLY A 16 -14.35 -3.82 -14.17
C GLY A 16 -13.84 -5.18 -13.71
N VAL A 17 -14.23 -6.23 -14.43
CA VAL A 17 -13.75 -7.61 -14.24
C VAL A 17 -12.57 -7.87 -15.20
N GLY A 18 -11.50 -8.45 -14.70
CA GLY A 18 -10.26 -8.70 -15.43
C GLY A 18 -9.34 -7.48 -15.46
N HIS A 19 -8.04 -7.74 -15.53
CA HIS A 19 -7.01 -6.70 -15.46
C HIS A 19 -7.15 -5.64 -16.58
N ASN A 20 -7.55 -6.04 -17.79
CA ASN A 20 -7.71 -5.12 -18.91
C ASN A 20 -8.83 -4.07 -18.68
N ASN A 21 -9.72 -4.32 -17.72
CA ASN A 21 -10.79 -3.41 -17.33
C ASN A 21 -10.47 -2.67 -16.01
N ALA A 22 -9.20 -2.66 -15.59
CA ALA A 22 -8.77 -1.91 -14.43
C ALA A 22 -9.04 -0.41 -14.59
N GLN A 23 -9.49 0.19 -13.49
CA GLN A 23 -9.83 1.61 -13.44
C GLN A 23 -8.96 2.34 -12.44
N THR A 24 -8.40 3.45 -12.89
CA THR A 24 -7.60 4.33 -12.04
C THR A 24 -8.47 5.02 -11.00
N ARG A 25 -7.86 5.48 -9.90
CA ARG A 25 -8.55 6.29 -8.88
C ARG A 25 -9.20 7.53 -9.48
N ARG A 26 -8.52 8.19 -10.43
CA ARG A 26 -9.02 9.40 -11.09
C ARG A 26 -10.30 9.13 -11.87
N GLU A 27 -10.34 8.03 -12.62
CA GLU A 27 -11.53 7.62 -13.38
C GLU A 27 -12.70 7.28 -12.46
N LEU A 28 -12.44 6.50 -11.41
CA LEU A 28 -13.46 6.15 -10.41
C LEU A 28 -14.00 7.39 -9.68
N CYS A 29 -13.14 8.32 -9.28
CA CYS A 29 -13.56 9.58 -8.65
C CYS A 29 -14.46 10.40 -9.59
N LYS A 30 -14.09 10.49 -10.87
CA LYS A 30 -14.89 11.20 -11.88
C LYS A 30 -16.23 10.52 -12.12
N LYS A 31 -16.25 9.19 -12.25
CA LYS A 31 -17.46 8.39 -12.50
C LYS A 31 -18.45 8.45 -11.33
N LEU A 32 -17.94 8.42 -10.10
CA LEU A 32 -18.74 8.37 -8.87
C LEU A 32 -18.92 9.74 -8.21
N GLN A 33 -18.39 10.81 -8.81
CA GLN A 33 -18.44 12.19 -8.29
C GLN A 33 -18.02 12.27 -6.80
N CYS A 34 -16.90 11.64 -6.47
CA CYS A 34 -16.41 11.53 -5.10
C CYS A 34 -14.95 11.97 -4.98
N GLY A 35 -14.53 12.29 -3.75
CA GLY A 35 -13.14 12.58 -3.45
C GLY A 35 -12.27 11.33 -3.32
N ASP A 36 -11.00 11.43 -3.69
CA ASP A 36 -10.03 10.32 -3.66
C ASP A 36 -9.92 9.66 -2.27
N ARG A 37 -9.95 10.45 -1.19
CA ARG A 37 -9.92 9.92 0.18
C ARG A 37 -11.13 9.03 0.49
N THR A 38 -12.32 9.42 0.03
CA THR A 38 -13.55 8.65 0.25
C THR A 38 -13.55 7.38 -0.59
N LEU A 39 -13.12 7.47 -1.85
CA LEU A 39 -12.94 6.31 -2.72
C LEU A 39 -11.98 5.28 -2.09
N ARG A 40 -10.81 5.73 -1.61
CA ARG A 40 -9.82 4.84 -0.97
C ARG A 40 -10.39 4.11 0.23
N LYS A 41 -11.13 4.81 1.11
CA LYS A 41 -11.79 4.19 2.26
C LYS A 41 -12.80 3.13 1.85
N ALA A 42 -13.57 3.40 0.79
CA ALA A 42 -14.55 2.44 0.28
C ALA A 42 -13.87 1.19 -0.32
N ILE A 43 -12.79 1.36 -1.10
CA ILE A 43 -11.99 0.23 -1.61
C ILE A 43 -11.36 -0.58 -0.46
N GLU A 44 -10.84 0.08 0.57
CA GLU A 44 -10.27 -0.58 1.76
C GLU A 44 -11.34 -1.36 2.55
N ALA A 45 -12.57 -0.85 2.62
CA ALA A 45 -13.69 -1.56 3.23
C ALA A 45 -14.09 -2.79 2.40
N LEU A 46 -14.31 -2.63 1.08
CA LEU A 46 -14.68 -3.71 0.18
C LEU A 46 -13.64 -4.83 0.12
N ARG A 47 -12.35 -4.50 0.21
CA ARG A 47 -11.25 -5.49 0.19
C ARG A 47 -11.27 -6.49 1.35
N ARG A 48 -12.08 -6.26 2.37
CA ARG A 48 -12.29 -7.22 3.47
C ARG A 48 -13.09 -8.43 3.03
N ASP A 49 -14.03 -8.23 2.11
CA ASP A 49 -15.01 -9.23 1.70
C ASP A 49 -14.86 -9.64 0.23
N TYR A 50 -14.26 -8.77 -0.60
CA TYR A 50 -14.14 -8.98 -2.04
C TYR A 50 -12.68 -8.88 -2.53
N ALA A 51 -12.32 -9.75 -3.48
CA ALA A 51 -11.04 -9.68 -4.17
C ALA A 51 -11.00 -8.46 -5.11
N ILE A 52 -10.46 -7.34 -4.63
CA ILE A 52 -10.20 -6.15 -5.46
C ILE A 52 -8.69 -6.01 -5.64
N LEU A 53 -8.21 -6.37 -6.82
CA LEU A 53 -6.79 -6.42 -7.12
C LEU A 53 -6.28 -5.08 -7.63
N SER A 54 -4.96 -4.94 -7.61
CA SER A 54 -4.24 -3.84 -8.26
C SER A 54 -2.84 -4.30 -8.64
N ARG A 55 -2.37 -3.88 -9.81
CA ARG A 55 -1.00 -4.10 -10.28
C ARG A 55 -0.17 -2.84 -10.12
N ASP A 56 1.15 -2.98 -10.23
CA ASP A 56 2.11 -1.89 -10.07
C ASP A 56 2.41 -1.16 -11.39
N ASP A 57 1.51 -1.31 -12.37
CA ASP A 57 1.53 -0.69 -13.69
C ASP A 57 0.77 0.64 -13.76
N GLY A 58 0.13 1.04 -12.65
CA GLY A 58 -0.65 2.27 -12.57
C GLY A 58 -2.05 2.20 -13.17
N GLN A 59 -2.51 1.02 -13.65
CA GLN A 59 -3.83 0.88 -14.29
C GLN A 59 -4.99 0.90 -13.30
N GLY A 60 -4.72 0.65 -12.01
CA GLY A 60 -5.68 0.85 -10.93
C GLY A 60 -6.34 -0.43 -10.42
N TYR A 61 -7.64 -0.37 -10.15
CA TYR A 61 -8.40 -1.42 -9.45
C TYR A 61 -9.32 -2.19 -10.38
N TYR A 62 -9.43 -3.50 -10.16
CA TYR A 62 -10.32 -4.40 -10.87
C TYR A 62 -10.74 -5.57 -9.98
N LEU A 63 -11.80 -6.26 -10.39
CA LEU A 63 -12.20 -7.56 -9.88
C LEU A 63 -11.50 -8.64 -10.71
N PRO A 64 -10.92 -9.70 -10.11
CA PRO A 64 -10.37 -10.80 -10.87
C PRO A 64 -11.48 -11.55 -11.61
N GLU A 65 -11.12 -12.21 -12.71
CA GLU A 65 -12.02 -13.15 -13.36
C GLU A 65 -12.28 -14.37 -12.47
N THR A 66 -13.42 -15.03 -12.67
CA THR A 66 -13.77 -16.28 -11.97
C THR A 66 -13.11 -17.52 -12.59
N THR A 67 -12.28 -17.33 -13.60
CA THR A 67 -11.51 -18.36 -14.31
C THR A 67 -10.34 -18.86 -13.45
N GLU A 68 -9.74 -20.00 -13.85
CA GLU A 68 -8.51 -20.50 -13.19
C GLU A 68 -7.37 -19.47 -13.26
N GLU A 69 -7.26 -18.76 -14.39
CA GLU A 69 -6.29 -17.68 -14.57
C GLU A 69 -6.51 -16.54 -13.58
N GLY A 70 -7.76 -16.11 -13.38
CA GLY A 70 -8.10 -15.09 -12.38
C GLY A 70 -7.83 -15.53 -10.94
N GLN A 71 -8.02 -16.82 -10.63
CA GLN A 71 -7.63 -17.37 -9.32
C GLN A 71 -6.11 -17.38 -9.14
N GLU A 72 -5.35 -17.77 -10.16
CA GLU A 72 -3.89 -17.79 -10.09
C GLU A 72 -3.31 -16.38 -9.98
N GLU A 73 -3.86 -15.43 -10.73
CA GLU A 73 -3.54 -14.01 -10.59
C GLU A 73 -3.79 -13.51 -9.16
N THR A 74 -4.92 -13.90 -8.56
CA THR A 74 -5.26 -13.54 -7.18
C THR A 74 -4.22 -14.09 -6.20
N LYS A 75 -3.78 -15.34 -6.35
CA LYS A 75 -2.70 -15.93 -5.53
C LYS A 75 -1.38 -15.17 -5.71
N GLN A 76 -1.02 -14.80 -6.94
CA GLN A 76 0.19 -14.00 -7.21
C GLN A 76 0.10 -12.61 -6.57
N TRP A 77 -1.07 -11.99 -6.60
CA TRP A 77 -1.31 -10.72 -5.92
C TRP A 77 -1.13 -10.86 -4.40
N LEU A 78 -1.68 -11.91 -3.78
CA LEU A 78 -1.47 -12.19 -2.35
C LEU A 78 0.02 -12.37 -2.01
N LYS A 79 0.76 -13.12 -2.83
CA LYS A 79 2.22 -13.28 -2.66
C LYS A 79 2.94 -11.93 -2.71
N ARG A 80 2.57 -11.03 -3.63
CA ARG A 80 3.11 -9.67 -3.70
C ARG A 80 2.77 -8.84 -2.47
N GLN A 81 1.53 -8.91 -1.96
CA GLN A 81 1.16 -8.19 -0.74
C GLN A 81 1.92 -8.69 0.49
N ASN A 82 2.10 -10.01 0.63
CA ASN A 82 2.89 -10.58 1.73
C ASN A 82 4.36 -10.15 1.68
N SER A 83 4.95 -10.10 0.48
CA SER A 83 6.30 -9.55 0.29
C SER A 83 6.38 -8.08 0.69
N ARG A 84 5.40 -7.26 0.29
CA ARG A 84 5.29 -5.85 0.71
C ARG A 84 5.21 -5.71 2.23
N ILE A 85 4.39 -6.53 2.89
CA ILE A 85 4.30 -6.54 4.36
C ILE A 85 5.66 -6.83 5.00
N SER A 86 6.40 -7.83 4.49
CA SER A 86 7.75 -8.16 4.97
C SER A 86 8.73 -7.00 4.77
N SER A 87 8.71 -6.38 3.58
CA SER A 87 9.54 -5.23 3.25
C SER A 87 9.26 -4.03 4.17
N ILE A 88 7.98 -3.70 4.42
CA ILE A 88 7.57 -2.63 5.34
C ILE A 88 8.08 -2.90 6.75
N LYS A 89 7.88 -4.13 7.28
CA LYS A 89 8.40 -4.52 8.61
C LYS A 89 9.91 -4.38 8.70
N THR A 90 10.63 -4.73 7.64
CA THR A 90 12.09 -4.60 7.56
C THR A 90 12.52 -3.13 7.54
N ALA A 91 11.86 -2.29 6.73
CA ALA A 91 12.14 -0.86 6.62
C ALA A 91 11.89 -0.11 7.95
N GLN A 92 10.92 -0.56 8.75
CA GLN A 92 10.63 0.01 10.08
C GLN A 92 11.75 -0.25 11.10
N ALA A 93 12.71 -1.14 10.84
CA ALA A 93 13.74 -1.53 11.81
C ALA A 93 14.60 -0.36 12.33
N GLY A 94 14.90 0.63 11.47
CA GLY A 94 15.63 1.84 11.87
C GLY A 94 14.81 2.73 12.81
N ALA A 95 13.55 2.99 12.44
CA ALA A 95 12.62 3.79 13.23
C ALA A 95 12.36 3.17 14.62
N MET A 96 12.16 1.85 14.70
CA MET A 96 11.99 1.13 15.97
C MET A 96 13.22 1.23 16.88
N LYS A 97 14.44 1.23 16.31
CA LYS A 97 15.68 1.42 17.07
C LYS A 97 15.77 2.85 17.61
N PHE A 98 15.43 3.84 16.79
CA PHE A 98 15.44 5.24 17.19
C PHE A 98 14.43 5.52 18.30
N ALA A 99 13.20 5.02 18.14
CA ALA A 99 12.11 5.15 19.12
C ALA A 99 12.31 4.32 20.41
N GLY A 100 13.39 3.55 20.54
CA GLY A 100 13.67 2.74 21.74
C GLY A 100 12.75 1.54 21.93
N GLN A 101 11.94 1.18 20.92
CA GLN A 101 10.99 0.05 20.99
C GLN A 101 11.68 -1.32 20.92
N ARG A 102 12.96 -1.37 20.53
CA ARG A 102 13.76 -2.60 20.51
C ARG A 102 14.44 -2.83 21.88
N ARG A 103 13.75 -3.47 22.82
CA ARG A 103 14.34 -3.90 24.11
C ARG A 103 15.47 -4.92 23.86
N GLY A 104 16.65 -4.70 24.45
CA GLY A 104 17.72 -5.70 24.56
C GLY A 104 18.89 -5.62 23.58
N VAL A 105 18.88 -4.73 22.57
CA VAL A 105 20.06 -4.55 21.70
C VAL A 105 20.88 -3.36 22.20
N LYS A 106 22.07 -3.62 22.76
CA LYS A 106 23.03 -2.57 23.13
C LYS A 106 23.21 -1.61 21.95
N ARG A 107 23.06 -0.31 22.20
CA ARG A 107 23.31 0.76 21.23
C ARG A 107 24.79 0.80 20.87
N HIS A 108 25.22 0.01 19.89
CA HIS A 108 26.47 0.30 19.21
C HIS A 108 26.15 1.33 18.13
N LYS A 109 26.58 2.58 18.34
CA LYS A 109 26.58 3.60 17.29
C LYS A 109 27.49 3.05 16.19
N LYS A 110 26.90 2.61 15.07
CA LYS A 110 27.68 2.47 13.85
C LYS A 110 27.86 3.88 13.34
N ASP A 111 29.07 4.40 13.45
CA ASP A 111 29.40 5.67 12.82
C ASP A 111 29.15 5.51 11.31
N VAL A 112 28.32 6.39 10.76
CA VAL A 112 28.09 6.44 9.31
C VAL A 112 29.24 7.26 8.72
N PRO A 113 30.11 6.68 7.88
CA PRO A 113 31.19 7.42 7.25
C PRO A 113 30.65 8.67 6.54
N GLY A 114 31.24 9.83 6.80
CA GLY A 114 30.83 11.12 6.22
C GLY A 114 29.83 11.95 7.07
N GLN A 115 29.18 11.37 8.07
CA GLN A 115 28.24 12.14 8.92
C GLN A 115 28.96 12.99 9.98
N ILE A 116 30.17 12.59 10.40
CA ILE A 116 31.04 13.34 11.33
C ILE A 116 31.83 14.43 10.58
N ALA A 117 32.07 14.28 9.27
CA ALA A 117 32.80 15.26 8.46
C ALA A 117 32.04 16.59 8.22
N MET A 118 30.74 16.65 8.54
CA MET A 118 29.91 17.86 8.43
C MET A 118 29.99 18.77 9.67
N PHE A 119 30.54 18.29 10.79
CA PHE A 119 30.79 19.08 11.99
C PHE A 119 32.30 19.11 12.22
N GLY A 120 32.98 19.94 11.42
CA GLY A 120 34.44 20.05 11.39
C GLY A 120 35.07 20.23 12.77
N THR A 121 35.64 19.17 13.31
CA THR A 121 36.75 19.28 14.25
C THR A 121 38.04 19.24 13.46
N GLY A 122 38.59 20.42 13.16
CA GLY A 122 39.94 20.51 12.60
C GLY A 122 40.32 21.82 11.93
N ARG A 123 40.27 22.95 12.65
CA ARG A 123 41.29 24.03 12.65
C ARG A 123 40.79 25.24 13.44
N VAL A 124 41.36 25.45 14.63
CA VAL A 124 41.73 26.80 15.11
C VAL A 124 43.05 26.59 15.87
N VAL A 125 44.11 27.19 15.29
CA VAL A 125 45.52 27.36 15.74
C VAL A 125 46.10 26.45 16.82
#